data_AF-A0A1M6H841-F1
#
_entry.id   AF-A0A1M6H841-F1
#
_cell.length_a   1.000
_cell.length_b   1.000
_cell.length_c   1.000
_cell.angle_alpha   90.00
_cell.angle_beta   90.00
_cell.angle_gamma   90.00
#
_symmetry.space_group_name_H-M   'P 1'
#
loop_
_entity.id
_entity.type
_entity.pdbx_description
1 polymer ?
#
loop_
_entity_poly.entity_id
_entity_poly.type
_entity_poly.pdbx_seq_one_letter_code
_entity_poly.pdbx_strand_id
1 'polypeptide(L)'
;MEGAGPSRPHRARVEWEVDVALADTLTAVGTVALARCGGRPFGTHLFSVWPGASFAATAFPVRCAPGDNLALHVAVAQAPPGSALVVDVSGESEYGYVDEILAVAARARGLGGIVLDGCVRDVAAIARCGLPVFGTGVAVREARPEAGGSVGDQVTMTAVGPVPLAVRRGDWIAADDDGVVCLPRGQVSAIITETMDSITREQEIIDAVCAGESTLDLLGLDPSRVSGWEGGPDGRTRRAGARPRSLGSLREAPGRGGAGDQGRSRLSPRPAVGDSYRD
;
A
#
# COMPACT_ATOMS: atom_id res chain seq x y z
N MET A 1 -46.69 31.28 -1.84
CA MET A 1 -46.18 30.10 -2.58
C MET A 1 -44.67 30.07 -2.41
N GLU A 2 -44.19 29.55 -1.29
CA GLU A 2 -42.77 29.28 -1.10
C GLU A 2 -42.45 27.94 -1.77
N GLY A 3 -41.58 27.99 -2.79
CA GLY A 3 -41.15 26.81 -3.52
C GLY A 3 -40.21 25.97 -2.66
N ALA A 4 -40.61 24.73 -2.40
CA ALA A 4 -39.74 23.71 -1.84
C ALA A 4 -38.50 23.56 -2.74
N GLY A 5 -37.32 23.90 -2.20
CA GLY A 5 -36.05 23.67 -2.87
C GLY A 5 -35.82 22.18 -3.14
N PRO A 6 -35.06 21.81 -4.18
CA PRO A 6 -34.89 20.43 -4.56
C PRO A 6 -34.23 19.63 -3.43
N SER A 7 -34.91 18.59 -2.99
CA SER A 7 -34.47 17.63 -1.97
C SER A 7 -33.09 17.07 -2.36
N ARG A 8 -32.05 17.33 -1.56
CA ARG A 8 -30.74 16.72 -1.74
C ARG A 8 -30.89 15.19 -1.71
N PRO A 9 -30.36 14.45 -2.69
CA PRO A 9 -30.46 12.99 -2.66
C PRO A 9 -29.77 12.45 -1.42
N HIS A 10 -30.50 11.66 -0.64
CA HIS A 10 -29.98 10.95 0.52
C HIS A 10 -28.95 9.93 0.01
N ARG A 11 -27.65 10.28 0.06
CA ARG A 11 -26.59 9.30 -0.23
C ARG A 11 -26.80 8.10 0.70
N ALA A 12 -26.78 6.89 0.14
CA ALA A 12 -26.79 5.68 0.93
C ALA A 12 -25.63 5.75 1.93
N ARG A 13 -25.91 5.59 3.23
CA ARG A 13 -24.87 5.45 4.24
C ARG A 13 -24.15 4.14 3.93
N VAL A 14 -22.90 4.24 3.47
CA VAL A 14 -22.00 3.10 3.48
C VAL A 14 -21.73 2.79 4.95
N GLU A 15 -22.12 1.61 5.41
CA GLU A 15 -21.69 1.12 6.72
C GLU A 15 -20.17 1.00 6.70
N TRP A 16 -19.52 1.69 7.64
CA TRP A 16 -18.08 1.70 7.76
C TRP A 16 -17.67 0.68 8.80
N GLU A 17 -17.35 -0.52 8.36
CA GLU A 17 -16.80 -1.57 9.22
C GLU A 17 -15.27 -1.51 9.16
N VAL A 18 -14.63 -1.50 10.33
CA VAL A 18 -13.17 -1.51 10.46
C VAL A 18 -12.74 -2.96 10.65
N ASP A 19 -12.09 -3.52 9.64
CA ASP A 19 -11.48 -4.85 9.72
C ASP A 19 -10.00 -4.71 10.10
N VAL A 20 -9.73 -4.71 11.41
CA VAL A 20 -8.37 -4.55 11.95
C VAL A 20 -7.47 -5.72 11.54
N ALA A 21 -7.99 -6.95 11.51
CA ALA A 21 -7.19 -8.13 11.15
C ALA A 21 -6.76 -8.07 9.68
N LEU A 22 -7.65 -7.59 8.80
CA LEU A 22 -7.34 -7.36 7.40
C LEU A 22 -6.34 -6.22 7.23
N ALA A 23 -6.47 -5.13 7.98
CA ALA A 23 -5.51 -4.03 7.98
C ALA A 23 -4.10 -4.50 8.38
N ASP A 24 -3.99 -5.26 9.47
CA ASP A 24 -2.72 -5.83 9.93
C ASP A 24 -2.11 -6.77 8.88
N THR A 25 -2.94 -7.62 8.27
CA THR A 25 -2.50 -8.54 7.21
C THR A 25 -1.98 -7.79 5.99
N LEU A 26 -2.73 -6.80 5.50
CA LEU A 26 -2.36 -5.98 4.34
C LEU A 26 -1.07 -5.17 4.60
N THR A 27 -0.90 -4.66 5.82
CA THR A 27 0.32 -3.96 6.23
C THR A 27 1.51 -4.93 6.26
N ALA A 28 1.32 -6.14 6.81
CA ALA A 28 2.39 -7.12 6.96
C ALA A 28 2.88 -7.74 5.64
N VAL A 29 2.02 -7.90 4.64
CA VAL A 29 2.41 -8.45 3.32
C VAL A 29 3.16 -7.43 2.45
N GLY A 30 2.97 -6.13 2.69
CA GLY A 30 3.67 -5.05 1.99
C GLY A 30 3.11 -4.70 0.62
N THR A 31 3.39 -3.48 0.15
CA THR A 31 2.81 -2.91 -1.08
C THR A 31 3.27 -3.63 -2.34
N VAL A 32 4.55 -4.03 -2.42
CA VAL A 32 5.11 -4.71 -3.59
C VAL A 32 4.43 -6.05 -3.85
N ALA A 33 4.22 -6.86 -2.82
CA ALA A 33 3.55 -8.15 -2.95
C ALA A 33 2.09 -7.96 -3.39
N LEU A 34 1.38 -6.99 -2.79
CA LEU A 34 0.01 -6.64 -3.17
C LEU A 34 -0.08 -6.17 -4.63
N ALA A 35 0.85 -5.33 -5.09
CA ALA A 35 0.87 -4.82 -6.45
C ALA A 35 1.07 -5.94 -7.49
N ARG A 36 1.94 -6.92 -7.21
CA ARG A 36 2.15 -8.09 -8.08
C ARG A 36 0.89 -8.93 -8.24
N CYS A 37 0.03 -8.94 -7.22
CA CYS A 37 -1.16 -9.78 -7.15
C CYS A 37 -2.47 -9.06 -7.46
N GLY A 38 -2.40 -7.90 -8.14
CA GLY A 38 -3.57 -7.16 -8.65
C GLY A 38 -3.90 -5.87 -7.90
N GLY A 39 -3.13 -5.53 -6.85
CA GLY A 39 -3.12 -4.19 -6.28
C GLY A 39 -2.71 -3.14 -7.33
N ARG A 40 -3.34 -1.97 -7.28
CA ARG A 40 -3.12 -0.88 -8.22
C ARG A 40 -2.19 0.16 -7.59
N PRO A 41 -0.90 0.21 -7.98
CA PRO A 41 0.03 1.17 -7.40
C PRO A 41 -0.31 2.60 -7.83
N PHE A 42 -0.20 3.53 -6.88
CA PHE A 42 -0.25 4.96 -7.15
C PHE A 42 1.04 5.42 -7.85
N GLY A 43 1.10 6.68 -8.28
CA GLY A 43 2.29 7.23 -8.93
C GLY A 43 3.55 7.14 -8.07
N THR A 44 4.69 6.97 -8.73
CA THR A 44 6.02 6.75 -8.11
C THR A 44 6.56 7.94 -7.33
N HIS A 45 5.87 9.07 -7.38
CA HIS A 45 6.19 10.32 -6.68
C HIS A 45 5.57 10.38 -5.29
N LEU A 46 4.75 9.40 -4.88
CA LEU A 46 4.24 9.29 -3.51
C LEU A 46 5.19 8.46 -2.65
N PHE A 47 5.71 9.08 -1.59
CA PHE A 47 6.61 8.44 -0.64
C PHE A 47 6.20 8.78 0.79
N SER A 48 6.65 7.95 1.74
CA SER A 48 6.44 8.25 3.15
C SER A 48 7.15 9.54 3.53
N VAL A 49 6.44 10.44 4.20
CA VAL A 49 6.97 11.70 4.72
C VAL A 49 8.04 11.47 5.79
N TRP A 50 8.03 10.30 6.44
CA TRP A 50 9.03 9.92 7.43
C TRP A 50 9.35 8.40 7.37
N PRO A 51 10.61 7.98 7.57
CA PRO A 51 11.01 6.59 7.36
C PRO A 51 10.27 5.58 8.25
N GLY A 52 9.86 4.45 7.68
CA GLY A 52 9.22 3.35 8.41
C GLY A 52 7.73 3.57 8.69
N ALA A 53 7.11 4.61 8.13
CA ALA A 53 5.66 4.74 8.18
C ALA A 53 5.03 3.66 7.30
N SER A 54 4.05 2.95 7.84
CA SER A 54 3.25 2.00 7.08
C SER A 54 1.84 1.90 7.66
N PHE A 55 0.88 1.58 6.81
CA PHE A 55 -0.49 1.30 7.23
C PHE A 55 -1.26 0.58 6.13
N ALA A 56 -2.38 -0.03 6.52
CA ALA A 56 -3.47 -0.32 5.61
C ALA A 56 -4.81 0.10 6.21
N ALA A 57 -5.67 0.70 5.39
CA ALA A 57 -6.95 1.24 5.81
C ALA A 57 -7.90 1.42 4.63
N THR A 58 -9.20 1.48 4.92
CA THR A 58 -10.21 1.81 3.92
C THR A 58 -10.19 3.30 3.56
N ALA A 59 -10.30 3.60 2.28
CA ALA A 59 -10.16 4.93 1.71
C ALA A 59 -11.37 5.82 1.99
N PHE A 60 -11.11 7.00 2.52
CA PHE A 60 -12.01 8.13 2.57
C PHE A 60 -11.48 9.21 1.60
N PRO A 61 -12.03 9.29 0.38
CA PRO A 61 -11.58 10.25 -0.62
C PRO A 61 -11.81 11.71 -0.20
N VAL A 62 -10.89 12.60 -0.55
CA VAL A 62 -10.96 14.05 -0.32
C VAL A 62 -10.42 14.77 -1.54
N ARG A 63 -11.15 15.76 -2.05
CA ARG A 63 -10.63 16.68 -3.06
C ARG A 63 -10.52 18.07 -2.47
N CYS A 64 -9.35 18.67 -2.55
CA CYS A 64 -9.10 20.05 -2.17
C CYS A 64 -9.07 20.95 -3.41
N ALA A 65 -9.52 22.20 -3.26
CA ALA A 65 -9.19 23.24 -4.24
C ALA A 65 -7.67 23.53 -4.21
N PRO A 66 -7.08 24.04 -5.31
CA PRO A 66 -5.66 24.42 -5.35
C PRO A 66 -5.28 25.38 -4.23
N GLY A 67 -4.27 25.02 -3.44
CA GLY A 67 -3.78 25.82 -2.31
C GLY A 67 -4.72 25.88 -1.10
N ASP A 68 -5.74 25.01 -1.05
CA ASP A 68 -6.75 24.99 0.01
C ASP A 68 -6.76 23.70 0.83
N ASN A 69 -6.95 23.78 2.15
CA ASN A 69 -7.06 22.60 3.01
C ASN A 69 -8.35 22.51 3.85
N LEU A 70 -9.39 23.32 3.57
CA LEU A 70 -10.66 23.27 4.28
C LEU A 70 -11.31 21.88 4.18
N ALA A 71 -11.27 21.26 3.00
CA ALA A 71 -11.82 19.91 2.79
C ALA A 71 -11.11 18.85 3.64
N LEU A 72 -9.81 19.00 3.90
CA LEU A 72 -9.05 18.14 4.81
C LEU A 72 -9.52 18.27 6.26
N HIS A 73 -9.71 19.50 6.75
CA HIS A 73 -10.25 19.73 8.09
C HIS A 73 -11.65 19.11 8.26
N VAL A 74 -12.51 19.28 7.25
CA VAL A 74 -13.84 18.65 7.22
C VAL A 74 -13.71 17.12 7.21
N ALA A 75 -12.80 16.56 6.42
CA ALA A 75 -12.57 15.13 6.36
C ALA A 75 -12.11 14.56 7.71
N VAL A 76 -11.14 15.19 8.39
CA VAL A 76 -10.68 14.78 9.72
C VAL A 76 -11.83 14.75 10.74
N ALA A 77 -12.74 15.73 10.68
CA ALA A 77 -13.88 15.78 11.59
C ALA A 77 -14.86 14.60 11.40
N GLN A 78 -15.10 14.17 10.16
CA GLN A 78 -16.21 13.24 9.85
C GLN A 78 -15.78 11.86 9.35
N ALA A 79 -14.52 11.68 8.94
CA ALA A 79 -14.03 10.41 8.46
C ALA A 79 -14.11 9.36 9.58
N PRO A 80 -14.53 8.13 9.27
CA PRO A 80 -14.63 7.09 10.29
C PRO A 80 -13.24 6.75 10.87
N PRO A 81 -13.14 6.45 12.17
CA PRO A 81 -11.90 5.92 12.74
C PRO A 81 -11.43 4.67 11.98
N GLY A 82 -10.12 4.48 11.88
CA GLY A 82 -9.48 3.42 11.09
C GLY A 82 -9.42 3.67 9.59
N SER A 83 -10.05 4.74 9.08
CA SER A 83 -9.97 5.12 7.66
C SER A 83 -8.69 5.87 7.31
N ALA A 84 -8.31 5.83 6.03
CA ALA A 84 -7.26 6.69 5.50
C ALA A 84 -7.84 7.77 4.59
N LEU A 85 -7.35 9.01 4.74
CA LEU A 85 -7.70 10.07 3.80
C LEU A 85 -6.89 9.88 2.52
N VAL A 86 -7.57 9.89 1.36
CA VAL A 86 -6.91 9.85 0.05
C VAL A 86 -7.23 11.14 -0.68
N VAL A 87 -6.22 11.97 -0.87
CA VAL A 87 -6.38 13.41 -1.08
C VAL A 87 -5.84 13.81 -2.44
N ASP A 88 -6.73 14.33 -3.26
CA ASP A 88 -6.43 15.00 -4.52
C ASP A 88 -6.40 16.51 -4.28
N VAL A 89 -5.24 17.14 -4.49
CA VAL A 89 -5.04 18.58 -4.30
C VAL A 89 -5.18 19.38 -5.60
N SER A 90 -5.79 18.77 -6.63
CA SER A 90 -6.03 19.41 -7.93
C SER A 90 -4.75 19.84 -8.67
N GLY A 91 -3.66 19.09 -8.48
CA GLY A 91 -2.38 19.28 -9.19
C GLY A 91 -1.53 20.44 -8.70
N GLU A 92 -1.85 21.02 -7.54
CA GLU A 92 -1.13 22.16 -6.97
C GLU A 92 -0.24 21.71 -5.80
N SER A 93 1.06 21.57 -6.03
CA SER A 93 2.04 21.06 -5.06
C SER A 93 2.87 22.14 -4.37
N GLU A 94 2.66 23.43 -4.65
CA GLU A 94 3.45 24.50 -4.01
C GLU A 94 3.10 24.74 -2.53
N TYR A 95 2.09 24.06 -1.99
CA TYR A 95 1.55 24.30 -0.65
C TYR A 95 1.66 23.08 0.27
N GLY A 96 1.94 23.31 1.54
CA GLY A 96 1.87 22.31 2.60
C GLY A 96 0.44 22.17 3.13
N TYR A 97 -0.30 21.18 2.59
CA TYR A 97 -1.72 20.94 2.89
C TYR A 97 -1.94 20.27 4.25
N VAL A 98 -0.99 19.42 4.66
CA VAL A 98 -0.97 18.75 5.97
C VAL A 98 0.19 19.30 6.77
N ASP A 99 -0.10 19.77 7.97
CA ASP A 99 0.84 20.31 8.95
C ASP A 99 0.76 19.53 10.29
N GLU A 100 1.47 19.99 11.31
CA GLU A 100 1.42 19.37 12.65
C GLU A 100 0.00 19.33 13.22
N ILE A 101 -0.75 20.44 13.13
CA ILE A 101 -2.08 20.56 13.73
C ILE A 101 -3.03 19.55 13.09
N LEU A 102 -3.06 19.48 11.76
CA LEU A 102 -3.92 18.57 11.04
C LEU A 102 -3.53 17.10 11.29
N ALA A 103 -2.23 16.79 11.32
CA ALA A 103 -1.75 15.43 11.58
C ALA A 103 -2.10 14.97 13.01
N VAL A 104 -1.90 15.82 14.02
CA VAL A 104 -2.30 15.53 15.41
C VAL A 104 -3.81 15.35 15.52
N ALA A 105 -4.59 16.20 14.87
CA ALA A 105 -6.05 16.07 14.85
C ALA A 105 -6.50 14.76 14.19
N ALA A 106 -5.91 14.40 13.05
CA ALA A 106 -6.17 13.14 12.35
C ALA A 106 -5.85 11.91 13.22
N ARG A 107 -4.71 11.92 13.90
CA ARG A 107 -4.34 10.87 14.86
C ARG A 107 -5.31 10.80 16.03
N ALA A 108 -5.65 11.94 16.63
CA ALA A 108 -6.60 11.98 17.76
C ALA A 108 -8.00 11.47 17.37
N ARG A 109 -8.38 11.63 16.10
CA ARG A 109 -9.61 11.06 15.52
C ARG A 109 -9.52 9.57 15.19
N GLY A 110 -8.32 8.98 15.31
CA GLY A 110 -8.08 7.56 15.06
C GLY A 110 -7.99 7.21 13.57
N LEU A 111 -7.57 8.14 12.70
CA LEU A 111 -7.33 7.82 11.29
C LEU A 111 -6.11 6.90 11.13
N GLY A 112 -6.17 5.99 10.17
CA GLY A 112 -5.10 5.04 9.86
C GLY A 112 -3.93 5.67 9.10
N GLY A 113 -4.17 6.74 8.35
CA GLY A 113 -3.15 7.47 7.62
C GLY A 113 -3.70 8.53 6.67
N ILE A 114 -2.80 9.26 6.01
CA ILE A 114 -3.13 10.23 4.96
C ILE A 114 -2.24 9.97 3.74
N VAL A 115 -2.85 9.87 2.56
CA VAL A 115 -2.16 9.86 1.26
C VAL A 115 -2.62 11.09 0.50
N LEU A 116 -1.68 11.94 0.05
CA LEU A 116 -2.01 13.14 -0.72
C LEU A 116 -1.14 13.26 -1.97
N ASP A 117 -1.74 13.57 -3.11
CA ASP A 117 -1.00 13.93 -4.34
C ASP A 117 -0.49 15.38 -4.26
N GLY A 118 0.16 15.72 -3.14
CA GLY A 118 0.57 17.08 -2.78
C GLY A 118 1.62 17.12 -1.66
N CYS A 119 2.04 18.33 -1.30
CA CYS A 119 3.09 18.54 -0.31
C CYS A 119 2.55 18.70 1.12
N VAL A 120 3.41 18.41 2.08
CA VAL A 120 3.17 18.59 3.52
C VAL A 120 4.12 19.64 4.11
N ARG A 121 3.90 20.06 5.36
CA ARG A 121 4.85 20.82 6.17
C ARG A 121 5.04 20.16 7.54
N ASP A 122 5.97 20.67 8.34
CA ASP A 122 6.22 20.21 9.72
C ASP A 122 6.54 18.70 9.84
N VAL A 123 7.27 18.16 8.86
CA VAL A 123 7.62 16.73 8.75
C VAL A 123 8.12 16.13 10.07
N ALA A 124 9.00 16.83 10.78
CA ALA A 124 9.53 16.35 12.05
C ALA A 124 8.44 16.21 13.13
N ALA A 125 7.45 17.09 13.13
CA ALA A 125 6.31 17.00 14.04
C ALA A 125 5.32 15.91 13.64
N ILE A 126 5.05 15.75 12.33
CA ILE A 126 4.25 14.65 11.80
C ILE A 126 4.89 13.31 12.20
N ALA A 127 6.20 13.16 12.06
CA ALA A 127 6.91 11.95 12.48
C ALA A 127 6.78 11.69 13.99
N ARG A 128 6.95 12.71 14.84
CA ARG A 128 6.75 12.57 16.31
C ARG A 128 5.32 12.20 16.67
N CYS A 129 4.35 12.71 15.90
CA CYS A 129 2.96 12.33 16.07
C CYS A 129 2.69 10.92 15.54
N GLY A 130 3.57 10.28 14.79
CA GLY A 130 3.43 8.86 14.40
C GLY A 130 2.18 8.55 13.55
N LEU A 131 1.54 9.55 12.93
CA LEU A 131 0.53 9.31 11.91
C LEU A 131 1.24 9.01 10.58
N PRO A 132 0.96 7.88 9.91
CA PRO A 132 1.49 7.61 8.58
C PRO A 132 0.96 8.64 7.56
N VAL A 133 1.87 9.35 6.90
CA VAL A 133 1.53 10.35 5.89
C VAL A 133 2.41 10.13 4.66
N PHE A 134 1.78 10.06 3.49
CA PHE A 134 2.41 9.85 2.20
C PHE A 134 2.09 11.04 1.30
N GLY A 135 3.13 11.69 0.78
CA GLY A 135 2.99 12.90 -0.02
C GLY A 135 3.99 12.92 -1.17
N THR A 136 3.99 14.02 -1.91
CA THR A 136 4.86 14.22 -3.08
C THR A 136 6.05 15.13 -2.80
N GLY A 137 6.10 15.73 -1.61
CA GLY A 137 7.12 16.69 -1.24
C GLY A 137 6.85 17.42 0.07
N VAL A 138 7.73 18.37 0.36
CA VAL A 138 7.62 19.28 1.50
C VAL A 138 7.55 20.70 0.97
N ALA A 139 6.59 21.48 1.45
CA ALA A 139 6.39 22.87 1.05
C ALA A 139 6.20 23.75 2.29
N VAL A 140 6.96 24.85 2.34
CA VAL A 140 6.90 25.83 3.45
C VAL A 140 5.65 26.71 3.36
N ARG A 141 5.14 26.93 2.14
CA ARG A 141 3.97 27.78 1.89
C ARG A 141 2.72 27.14 2.47
N GLU A 142 1.95 27.93 3.19
CA GLU A 142 0.72 27.48 3.85
C GLU A 142 -0.47 27.44 2.88
N ALA A 143 -1.22 26.33 2.89
CA ALA A 143 -2.55 26.23 2.30
C ALA A 143 -3.59 26.98 3.17
N ARG A 144 -4.59 27.61 2.54
CA ARG A 144 -5.63 28.41 3.23
C ARG A 144 -6.97 27.67 3.28
N PRO A 145 -7.82 27.83 4.30
CA PRO A 145 -9.10 27.13 4.37
C PRO A 145 -10.28 28.00 3.90
N GLU A 146 -10.35 28.37 2.62
CA GLU A 146 -11.26 29.40 2.09
C GLU A 146 -12.10 28.98 0.88
N ALA A 147 -11.52 28.25 -0.08
CA ALA A 147 -12.11 27.84 -1.35
C ALA A 147 -12.89 26.51 -1.27
N GLY A 148 -12.56 25.61 -0.33
CA GLY A 148 -13.30 24.38 -0.08
C GLY A 148 -12.89 23.19 -0.94
N GLY A 149 -13.86 22.34 -1.30
CA GLY A 149 -13.61 21.07 -1.97
C GLY A 149 -14.73 20.04 -1.78
N SER A 150 -14.40 18.75 -1.89
CA SER A 150 -15.36 17.66 -1.67
C SER A 150 -14.79 16.57 -0.76
N VAL A 151 -15.69 15.89 -0.05
CA VAL A 151 -15.35 14.83 0.90
C VAL A 151 -16.21 13.60 0.62
N GLY A 152 -15.57 12.47 0.40
CA GLY A 152 -16.21 11.19 0.15
C GLY A 152 -16.76 10.97 -1.25
N ASP A 153 -16.56 11.91 -2.15
CA ASP A 153 -16.73 11.69 -3.59
C ASP A 153 -15.49 11.02 -4.16
N GLN A 154 -15.66 10.20 -5.20
CA GLN A 154 -14.53 9.56 -5.85
C GLN A 154 -13.48 10.60 -6.26
N VAL A 155 -12.22 10.31 -5.96
CA VAL A 155 -11.07 11.08 -6.45
C VAL A 155 -10.31 10.29 -7.52
N THR A 156 -9.55 11.00 -8.32
CA THR A 156 -8.69 10.42 -9.36
C THR A 156 -7.26 10.76 -9.01
N MET A 157 -6.47 9.75 -8.70
CA MET A 157 -5.08 9.86 -8.29
C MET A 157 -4.16 9.50 -9.44
N THR A 158 -2.95 10.06 -9.45
CA THR A 158 -1.89 9.61 -10.35
C THR A 158 -1.52 8.15 -10.03
N ALA A 159 -1.27 7.34 -11.06
CA ALA A 159 -0.97 5.90 -10.95
C ALA A 159 0.32 5.55 -11.69
N VAL A 160 0.87 4.35 -11.46
CA VAL A 160 1.91 3.82 -12.36
C VAL A 160 1.29 3.49 -13.71
N GLY A 161 1.92 3.98 -14.78
CA GLY A 161 1.46 3.79 -16.16
C GLY A 161 0.55 4.91 -16.66
N PRO A 162 -0.10 4.72 -17.83
CA PRO A 162 -0.77 5.81 -18.55
C PRO A 162 -2.19 6.12 -18.05
N VAL A 163 -2.78 5.29 -17.19
CA VAL A 163 -4.18 5.40 -16.78
C VAL A 163 -4.27 5.81 -15.32
N PRO A 164 -4.95 6.92 -14.99
CA PRO A 164 -5.09 7.36 -13.62
C PRO A 164 -5.98 6.41 -12.78
N LEU A 165 -5.82 6.49 -11.47
CA LEU A 165 -6.45 5.60 -10.50
C LEU A 165 -7.66 6.28 -9.84
N ALA A 166 -8.86 5.82 -10.16
CA ALA A 166 -10.05 6.18 -9.42
C ALA A 166 -10.05 5.49 -8.03
N VAL A 167 -10.22 6.27 -6.97
CA VAL A 167 -10.32 5.78 -5.58
C VAL A 167 -11.69 6.12 -5.02
N ARG A 168 -12.39 5.10 -4.52
CA ARG A 168 -13.75 5.20 -3.98
C ARG A 168 -13.76 4.89 -2.49
N ARG A 169 -14.84 5.30 -1.83
CA ARG A 169 -15.10 4.91 -0.43
C ARG A 169 -15.05 3.39 -0.28
N GLY A 170 -14.28 2.94 0.70
CA GLY A 170 -14.15 1.53 1.07
C GLY A 170 -13.15 0.73 0.25
N ASP A 171 -12.52 1.31 -0.79
CA ASP A 171 -11.32 0.70 -1.37
C ASP A 171 -10.22 0.63 -0.31
N TRP A 172 -9.39 -0.40 -0.33
CA TRP A 172 -8.29 -0.54 0.63
C TRP A 172 -7.06 0.17 0.11
N ILE A 173 -6.39 0.92 0.98
CA ILE A 173 -5.10 1.53 0.73
C ILE A 173 -4.09 0.81 1.61
N ALA A 174 -3.01 0.34 1.03
CA ALA A 174 -1.82 -0.11 1.74
C ALA A 174 -0.66 0.80 1.37
N ALA A 175 0.16 1.17 2.34
CA ALA A 175 1.31 2.03 2.13
C ALA A 175 2.47 1.61 3.05
N ASP A 176 3.68 1.67 2.52
CA ASP A 176 4.95 1.42 3.20
C ASP A 176 6.07 2.18 2.47
N ASP A 177 7.33 1.96 2.84
CA ASP A 177 8.46 2.69 2.26
C ASP A 177 8.61 2.53 0.72
N ASP A 178 7.99 1.51 0.10
CA ASP A 178 8.02 1.30 -1.36
C ASP A 178 6.95 2.10 -2.11
N GLY A 179 5.94 2.64 -1.41
CA GLY A 179 4.93 3.53 -1.97
C GLY A 179 3.51 3.25 -1.48
N VAL A 180 2.53 3.42 -2.37
CA VAL A 180 1.11 3.29 -2.03
C VAL A 180 0.40 2.42 -3.07
N VAL A 181 -0.46 1.52 -2.61
CA VAL A 181 -1.26 0.62 -3.45
C VAL A 181 -2.74 0.70 -3.06
N CYS A 182 -3.60 0.77 -4.07
CA CYS A 182 -5.06 0.68 -3.93
C CYS A 182 -5.54 -0.73 -4.30
N LEU A 183 -6.35 -1.32 -3.43
CA LEU A 183 -7.03 -2.59 -3.66
C LEU A 183 -8.53 -2.30 -3.75
N PRO A 184 -9.15 -2.49 -4.92
CA PRO A 184 -10.59 -2.29 -5.05
C PRO A 184 -11.35 -3.17 -4.05
N ARG A 185 -12.34 -2.59 -3.35
CA ARG A 185 -13.04 -3.28 -2.24
C ARG A 185 -13.63 -4.65 -2.61
N GLY A 186 -14.03 -4.84 -3.86
CA GLY A 186 -14.58 -6.11 -4.37
C GLY A 186 -13.54 -7.15 -4.77
N GLN A 187 -12.25 -6.85 -4.66
CA GLN A 187 -11.14 -7.70 -5.10
C GLN A 187 -10.15 -8.03 -3.97
N VAL A 188 -10.26 -7.37 -2.81
CA VAL A 188 -9.30 -7.50 -1.70
C VAL A 188 -9.05 -8.95 -1.28
N SER A 189 -10.10 -9.78 -1.14
CA SER A 189 -9.94 -11.18 -0.74
C SER A 189 -9.19 -12.03 -1.77
N ALA A 190 -9.44 -11.77 -3.06
CA ALA A 190 -8.74 -12.48 -4.14
C ALA A 190 -7.26 -12.07 -4.20
N ILE A 191 -6.99 -10.76 -4.10
CA ILE A 191 -5.62 -10.22 -4.09
C ILE A 191 -4.82 -10.81 -2.93
N ILE A 192 -5.38 -10.85 -1.72
CA ILE A 192 -4.67 -11.38 -0.55
C ILE A 192 -4.37 -12.86 -0.70
N THR A 193 -5.32 -13.65 -1.19
CA THR A 193 -5.11 -15.09 -1.41
C THR A 193 -3.93 -15.32 -2.34
N GLU A 194 -3.91 -14.65 -3.50
CA GLU A 194 -2.80 -14.74 -4.45
C GLU A 194 -1.49 -14.18 -3.85
N THR A 195 -1.57 -13.13 -3.03
CA THR A 195 -0.40 -12.53 -2.37
C THR A 195 0.28 -13.52 -1.42
N MET A 196 -0.49 -14.24 -0.61
CA MET A 196 0.06 -15.24 0.32
C MET A 196 0.73 -16.40 -0.42
N ASP A 197 0.15 -16.84 -1.53
CA ASP A 197 0.73 -17.87 -2.40
C ASP A 197 1.99 -17.35 -3.11
N SER A 198 2.03 -16.08 -3.50
CA SER A 198 3.22 -15.44 -4.09
C SER A 198 4.36 -15.33 -3.09
N ILE A 199 4.09 -14.87 -1.86
CA ILE A 199 5.09 -14.75 -0.80
C ILE A 199 5.73 -16.10 -0.48
N THR A 200 4.93 -17.17 -0.44
CA THR A 200 5.44 -18.52 -0.20
C THR A 200 6.42 -18.96 -1.29
N ARG A 201 6.05 -18.77 -2.57
CA ARG A 201 6.92 -19.07 -3.72
C ARG A 201 8.20 -18.22 -3.74
N GLU A 202 8.10 -16.94 -3.39
CA GLU A 202 9.26 -16.05 -3.32
C GLU A 202 10.21 -16.46 -2.18
N GLN A 203 9.70 -16.92 -1.04
CA GLN A 203 10.53 -17.42 0.05
C GLN A 203 11.34 -18.65 -0.37
N GLU A 204 10.75 -19.58 -1.12
CA GLU A 204 11.47 -20.75 -1.64
C GLU A 204 12.64 -20.35 -2.54
N ILE A 205 12.45 -19.32 -3.38
CA ILE A 205 13.52 -18.77 -4.24
C ILE A 205 14.62 -18.13 -3.37
N ILE A 206 14.25 -17.34 -2.37
CA ILE A 206 15.21 -16.69 -1.47
C ILE A 206 16.05 -17.74 -0.74
N ASP A 207 15.41 -18.77 -0.19
CA ASP A 207 16.10 -19.83 0.54
C ASP A 207 17.10 -20.57 -0.37
N ALA A 208 16.74 -20.85 -1.62
CA ALA A 208 17.62 -21.46 -2.61
C ALA A 208 18.81 -20.54 -2.97
N VAL A 209 18.57 -19.24 -3.14
CA VAL A 209 19.64 -18.26 -3.37
C VAL A 209 20.60 -18.20 -2.18
N CYS A 210 20.08 -18.18 -0.95
CA CYS A 210 20.89 -18.23 0.27
C CYS A 210 21.68 -19.55 0.39
N ALA A 211 21.18 -20.64 -0.17
CA ALA A 211 21.89 -21.92 -0.28
C ALA A 211 22.95 -21.96 -1.40
N GLY A 212 23.10 -20.88 -2.17
CA GLY A 212 24.11 -20.72 -3.22
C GLY A 212 23.62 -21.01 -4.65
N GLU A 213 22.32 -21.22 -4.86
CA GLU A 213 21.77 -21.35 -6.20
C GLU A 213 21.73 -19.99 -6.93
N SER A 214 21.96 -20.01 -8.25
CA SER A 214 21.98 -18.80 -9.07
C SER A 214 20.56 -18.34 -9.40
N THR A 215 20.31 -17.03 -9.34
CA THR A 215 19.05 -16.43 -9.80
C THR A 215 18.82 -16.65 -11.30
N LEU A 216 19.88 -16.80 -12.11
CA LEU A 216 19.74 -17.12 -13.54
C LEU A 216 19.07 -18.47 -13.75
N ASP A 217 19.49 -19.49 -12.99
CA ASP A 217 18.96 -20.85 -13.10
C ASP A 217 17.56 -20.95 -12.47
N LEU A 218 17.39 -20.40 -11.25
CA LEU A 218 16.13 -20.46 -10.51
C LEU A 218 14.98 -19.75 -11.23
N LEU A 219 15.27 -18.58 -11.83
CA LEU A 219 14.28 -17.76 -12.51
C LEU A 219 14.25 -18.00 -14.03
N GLY A 220 15.05 -18.96 -14.53
CA GLY A 220 15.11 -19.30 -15.95
C GLY A 220 15.49 -18.12 -16.86
N LEU A 221 16.39 -17.25 -16.39
CA LEU A 221 16.79 -16.04 -17.10
C LEU A 221 17.80 -16.36 -18.21
N ASP A 222 17.71 -15.63 -19.31
CA ASP A 222 18.59 -15.78 -20.46
C ASP A 222 19.72 -14.72 -20.42
N PRO A 223 20.92 -15.06 -19.91
CA PRO A 223 22.01 -14.10 -19.79
C PRO A 223 22.62 -13.72 -21.15
N SER A 224 22.32 -14.44 -22.23
CA SER A 224 22.88 -14.14 -23.56
C SER A 224 22.41 -12.79 -24.14
N ARG A 225 21.35 -12.23 -23.55
CA ARG A 225 20.80 -10.91 -23.90
C ARG A 225 21.57 -9.74 -23.28
N VAL A 226 22.53 -10.02 -22.40
CA VAL A 226 23.32 -9.00 -21.70
C VAL A 226 24.74 -9.00 -22.24
N SER A 227 25.19 -7.87 -22.79
CA SER A 227 26.57 -7.69 -23.25
C SER A 227 27.54 -7.78 -22.07
N GLY A 228 28.66 -8.49 -22.24
CA GLY A 228 29.69 -8.64 -21.20
C GLY A 228 29.45 -9.81 -20.24
N TRP A 229 28.46 -10.68 -20.51
CA TRP A 229 28.34 -11.94 -19.79
C TRP A 229 29.45 -12.92 -20.18
N GLU A 230 30.31 -13.26 -19.23
CA GLU A 230 31.47 -14.15 -19.44
C GLU A 230 31.23 -15.59 -18.90
N GLY A 231 30.09 -15.83 -18.25
CA GLY A 231 29.77 -17.09 -17.58
C GLY A 231 29.77 -16.97 -16.05
N GLY A 232 29.10 -17.93 -15.38
CA GLY A 232 29.09 -18.01 -13.92
C GLY A 232 30.38 -18.64 -13.36
N PRO A 233 30.75 -18.36 -12.10
CA PRO A 233 32.01 -18.81 -11.48
C PRO A 233 32.22 -20.33 -11.50
N ASP A 234 31.15 -21.12 -11.60
CA ASP A 234 31.19 -22.59 -11.60
C ASP A 234 31.18 -23.21 -13.01
N GLY A 235 31.16 -22.40 -14.09
CA GLY A 235 30.94 -22.91 -15.46
C GLY A 235 29.57 -23.57 -15.67
N ARG A 236 28.70 -23.54 -14.65
CA ARG A 236 27.30 -23.98 -14.73
C ARG A 236 26.48 -22.85 -15.32
N THR A 237 26.32 -22.88 -16.64
CA THR A 237 25.05 -22.49 -17.24
C THR A 237 24.45 -23.79 -17.74
N ARG A 238 23.49 -24.37 -17.01
CA ARG A 238 22.78 -25.53 -17.56
C ARG A 238 22.20 -25.08 -18.89
N ARG A 239 22.61 -25.74 -19.98
CA ARG A 239 22.21 -25.40 -21.36
C ARG A 239 20.71 -25.09 -21.40
N ALA A 240 20.38 -23.91 -21.93
CA ALA A 240 19.04 -23.50 -22.29
C ALA A 240 18.32 -24.66 -23.01
N GLY A 241 17.38 -25.33 -22.34
CA GLY A 241 16.70 -26.51 -22.88
C GLY A 241 16.08 -27.45 -21.84
N ALA A 242 16.50 -27.41 -20.57
CA ALA A 242 15.76 -28.09 -19.52
C ALA A 242 14.52 -27.25 -19.17
N ARG A 243 13.32 -27.78 -19.46
CA ARG A 243 12.06 -27.16 -19.00
C ARG A 243 12.16 -26.87 -17.50
N PRO A 244 11.65 -25.73 -17.01
CA PRO A 244 11.57 -25.51 -15.57
C PRO A 244 10.86 -26.73 -14.96
N ARG A 245 11.41 -27.29 -13.89
CA ARG A 245 10.63 -28.23 -13.07
C ARG A 245 9.42 -27.42 -12.65
N SER A 246 8.23 -27.84 -13.08
CA SER A 246 7.01 -27.28 -12.54
C SER A 246 7.12 -27.43 -11.02
N LEU A 247 7.05 -26.33 -10.28
CA LEU A 247 6.92 -26.35 -8.82
C LEU A 247 5.61 -27.05 -8.38
N GLY A 248 4.76 -27.49 -9.32
CA GLY A 248 3.67 -28.42 -9.09
C GLY A 248 4.16 -29.88 -9.00
N SER A 249 3.82 -30.53 -7.88
CA SER A 249 3.94 -31.96 -7.54
C SER A 249 5.19 -32.43 -6.77
N LEU A 250 5.46 -31.81 -5.63
CA LEU A 250 6.02 -32.54 -4.47
C LEU A 250 4.87 -32.97 -3.54
N ARG A 251 4.02 -33.89 -4.01
CA ARG A 251 3.12 -34.68 -3.17
C ARG A 251 3.01 -36.09 -3.71
N GLU A 252 3.90 -36.96 -3.28
CA GLU A 252 3.55 -38.33 -2.88
C GLU A 252 4.48 -38.73 -1.73
N ALA A 253 3.92 -38.82 -0.53
CA ALA A 253 4.49 -39.61 0.56
C ALA A 253 3.41 -40.61 1.00
N PRO A 254 3.76 -41.87 1.31
CA PRO A 254 2.80 -42.93 1.54
C PRO A 254 2.08 -42.72 2.87
N GLY A 255 0.79 -43.00 2.87
CA GLY A 255 -0.06 -42.83 4.03
C GLY A 255 0.34 -43.70 5.22
N ARG A 256 0.07 -43.18 6.42
CA ARG A 256 -0.35 -43.91 7.62
C ARG A 256 -1.00 -42.91 8.57
N GLY A 257 -2.09 -43.36 9.20
CA GLY A 257 -3.10 -42.51 9.84
C GLY A 257 -2.77 -42.01 11.24
N GLY A 258 -3.69 -41.21 11.78
CA GLY A 258 -3.95 -41.16 13.23
C GLY A 258 -3.97 -39.77 13.86
N ALA A 259 -5.19 -39.31 14.16
CA ALA A 259 -5.63 -38.56 15.34
C ALA A 259 -5.02 -37.17 15.69
N GLY A 260 -5.86 -36.14 15.46
CA GLY A 260 -6.23 -35.01 16.31
C GLY A 260 -5.24 -34.33 17.27
N ASP A 261 -5.09 -33.00 17.13
CA ASP A 261 -5.21 -32.05 18.24
C ASP A 261 -5.42 -30.61 17.72
N GLN A 262 -6.27 -29.83 18.37
CA GLN A 262 -6.54 -28.42 18.04
C GLN A 262 -5.61 -27.52 18.85
N GLY A 263 -4.63 -26.88 18.19
CA GLY A 263 -3.76 -25.88 18.79
C GLY A 263 -3.69 -24.62 17.95
N ARG A 264 -4.27 -23.51 18.44
CA ARG A 264 -4.21 -22.18 17.84
C ARG A 264 -2.76 -21.71 17.70
N SER A 265 -2.26 -21.58 16.49
CA SER A 265 -0.95 -20.99 16.19
C SER A 265 -1.06 -19.46 16.14
N ARG A 266 -0.33 -18.79 17.04
CA ARG A 266 -0.11 -17.34 17.00
C ARG A 266 1.08 -17.09 16.06
N LEU A 267 0.82 -16.41 14.94
CA LEU A 267 1.88 -15.89 14.07
C LEU A 267 2.75 -14.91 14.88
N SER A 268 4.04 -15.23 15.00
CA SER A 268 5.04 -14.34 15.57
C SER A 268 5.58 -13.44 14.46
N PRO A 269 5.85 -12.14 14.71
CA PRO A 269 6.39 -11.26 13.69
C PRO A 269 7.80 -11.71 13.26
N ARG A 270 8.08 -11.59 11.96
CA ARG A 270 9.39 -11.91 11.36
C ARG A 270 10.48 -11.03 11.98
N PRO A 271 11.67 -11.57 12.31
CA PRO A 271 12.85 -10.73 12.48
C PRO A 271 13.23 -10.13 11.12
N ALA A 272 13.62 -8.85 11.13
CA ALA A 272 14.09 -8.15 9.93
C ALA A 272 15.35 -8.82 9.40
N VAL A 273 15.44 -8.96 8.07
CA VAL A 273 16.65 -9.39 7.35
C VAL A 273 17.67 -8.25 7.43
N GLY A 274 18.29 -8.08 8.60
CA GLY A 274 19.22 -6.97 8.87
C GLY A 274 20.36 -7.31 9.82
N ASP A 275 20.28 -8.41 10.58
CA ASP A 275 21.30 -8.76 11.58
C ASP A 275 22.47 -9.60 11.04
N SER A 276 22.46 -9.95 9.75
CA SER A 276 23.54 -10.77 9.13
C SER A 276 24.55 -9.98 8.30
N TYR A 277 24.58 -8.64 8.39
CA TYR A 277 25.55 -7.79 7.68
C TYR A 277 26.24 -6.80 8.62
N ARG A 278 26.99 -7.32 9.59
CA ARG A 278 28.02 -6.58 10.33
C ARG A 278 29.17 -7.52 10.69
N ASP A 279 30.12 -7.63 9.78
CA ASP A 279 31.52 -7.90 10.11
C ASP A 279 32.32 -6.61 9.92
#